data_AF-A0A970MY80-F1
#
_entry.id   AF-A0A970MY80-F1
#
_cell.length_a   1.000
_cell.length_b   1.000
_cell.length_c   1.000
_cell.angle_alpha   90.00
_cell.angle_beta   90.00
_cell.angle_gamma   90.00
#
_symmetry.space_group_name_H-M   'P 1'
#
loop_
_entity.id
_entity.type
_entity.pdbx_description
1 polymer ?
#
loop_
_entity_poly.entity_id
_entity_poly.type
_entity_poly.pdbx_seq_one_letter_code
_entity_poly.pdbx_strand_id
1 'polypeptide(L)'
;MRGPKVAWESKTFDYADITDNVVTNVYPYLARVGRADGIVYWPSSFSGWDDRPRAGLENAIVLLGNTPEQFGKMFKNSLRYVDSKAPVVIIEAWNEWGEGANMEPSKQYGFGYLTEIAKALNIKNPDQSVPTKKEIASWSILTPDELAIAKENESKPWPVKPPKYYKLGANREVWDRAMPITIDFAEGGVDFNMGNMEIEKRDSEGVILKTTGPDPQIDFAIIETPNSQIKRITVEMEVLTPPPGKSLLTTELFVATALLPEFCQFTSIIMPPVKGGKTSRQTKEMMAWSTFGTPITRLRIDPCETAGARFLLKKVLLEGN
;
A
#
# COMPACT_ATOMS: atom_id res chain seq x y z
N MET A 1 -14.47 -10.89 26.38
CA MET A 1 -14.49 -9.47 25.98
C MET A 1 -15.79 -8.85 26.49
N ARG A 2 -15.72 -7.80 27.32
CA ARG A 2 -16.92 -6.98 27.59
C ARG A 2 -17.10 -6.08 26.38
N GLY A 3 -18.26 -6.15 25.73
CA GLY A 3 -18.59 -5.24 24.64
C GLY A 3 -18.46 -3.79 25.08
N PRO A 4 -18.01 -2.88 24.22
CA PRO A 4 -17.85 -1.48 24.56
C PRO A 4 -19.19 -0.86 25.01
N LYS A 5 -19.13 0.10 25.94
CA LYS A 5 -20.29 0.88 26.39
C LYS A 5 -20.86 1.64 25.20
N VAL A 6 -22.16 1.49 24.94
CA VAL A 6 -22.88 2.20 23.88
C VAL A 6 -22.90 3.69 24.20
N ALA A 7 -22.41 4.52 23.27
CA ALA A 7 -22.51 5.98 23.34
C ALA A 7 -23.81 6.43 22.66
N TRP A 8 -24.66 7.13 23.40
CA TRP A 8 -25.95 7.64 22.92
C TRP A 8 -25.83 8.80 21.91
N GLU A 9 -24.64 9.38 21.76
CA GLU A 9 -24.34 10.48 20.84
C GLU A 9 -23.69 10.04 19.51
N SER A 10 -23.72 8.75 19.19
CA SER A 10 -23.23 8.26 17.88
C SER A 10 -23.98 8.93 16.73
N LYS A 11 -23.26 9.32 15.66
CA LYS A 11 -23.81 9.94 14.45
C LYS A 11 -24.61 8.91 13.63
N THR A 12 -25.79 8.60 14.14
CA THR A 12 -26.66 7.56 13.62
C THR A 12 -27.78 8.20 12.82
N PHE A 13 -27.95 7.77 11.58
CA PHE A 13 -28.98 8.26 10.67
C PHE A 13 -29.82 7.08 10.16
N ASP A 14 -31.09 7.34 9.87
CA ASP A 14 -31.93 6.36 9.18
C ASP A 14 -31.55 6.31 7.70
N TYR A 15 -31.28 5.11 7.18
CA TYR A 15 -30.85 4.94 5.79
C TYR A 15 -31.95 5.34 4.79
N ALA A 16 -33.23 5.17 5.13
CA ALA A 16 -34.33 5.57 4.27
C ALA A 16 -34.43 7.10 4.17
N ASP A 17 -34.23 7.82 5.28
CA ASP A 17 -34.19 9.29 5.29
C ASP A 17 -33.03 9.82 4.44
N ILE A 18 -31.85 9.20 4.57
CA ILE A 18 -30.69 9.53 3.74
C ILE A 18 -30.98 9.23 2.26
N THR A 19 -31.60 8.08 1.97
CA THR A 19 -32.02 7.72 0.60
C THR A 19 -32.97 8.75 0.02
N ASP A 20 -33.98 9.18 0.78
CA ASP A 20 -34.96 10.16 0.33
C ASP A 20 -34.34 11.53 0.09
N ASN A 21 -33.42 11.96 0.97
CA ASN A 21 -32.66 13.19 0.75
C ASN A 21 -31.77 13.11 -0.49
N VAL A 22 -31.06 11.99 -0.69
CA VAL A 22 -30.20 11.79 -1.87
C VAL A 22 -31.02 11.85 -3.16
N VAL A 23 -32.14 11.13 -3.21
CA VAL A 23 -33.01 11.04 -4.37
C VAL A 23 -33.71 12.38 -4.67
N THR A 24 -34.17 13.07 -3.63
CA THR A 24 -34.99 14.28 -3.77
C THR A 24 -34.14 15.54 -3.97
N ASN A 25 -32.99 15.63 -3.31
CA ASN A 25 -32.22 16.87 -3.25
C ASN A 25 -30.85 16.74 -3.89
N VAL A 26 -30.09 15.68 -3.58
CA VAL A 26 -28.67 15.57 -3.98
C VAL A 26 -28.53 15.28 -5.47
N TYR A 27 -29.18 14.23 -5.99
CA TYR A 27 -29.06 13.87 -7.41
C TYR A 27 -29.51 15.01 -8.36
N PRO A 28 -30.69 15.65 -8.16
CA PRO A 28 -31.08 16.78 -9.02
C PRO A 28 -30.11 17.95 -8.96
N TYR A 29 -29.61 18.26 -7.75
CA TYR A 29 -28.70 19.37 -7.54
C TYR A 29 -27.38 19.14 -8.27
N LEU A 30 -26.72 18.00 -8.04
CA LEU A 30 -25.42 17.70 -8.66
C LEU A 30 -25.53 17.54 -10.17
N ALA A 31 -26.59 16.90 -10.67
CA ALA A 31 -26.83 16.81 -12.11
C ALA A 31 -27.04 18.20 -12.75
N ARG A 32 -27.70 19.13 -12.05
CA ARG A 32 -27.88 20.51 -12.52
C ARG A 32 -26.56 21.28 -12.53
N VAL A 33 -25.76 21.17 -11.47
CA VAL A 33 -24.43 21.82 -11.37
C VAL A 33 -23.52 21.31 -12.48
N GLY A 34 -23.41 19.98 -12.64
CA GLY A 34 -22.60 19.39 -13.70
C GLY A 34 -22.97 19.90 -15.09
N ARG A 35 -24.27 19.99 -15.40
CA ARG A 35 -24.72 20.56 -16.68
C ARG A 35 -24.39 22.05 -16.84
N ALA A 36 -24.50 22.84 -15.79
CA ALA A 36 -24.20 24.28 -15.84
C ALA A 36 -22.71 24.54 -16.09
N ASP A 37 -21.85 23.70 -15.50
CA ASP A 37 -20.39 23.86 -15.57
C ASP A 37 -19.73 23.04 -16.69
N GLY A 38 -20.52 22.30 -17.48
CA GLY A 38 -20.01 21.41 -18.53
C GLY A 38 -19.24 20.19 -18.01
N ILE A 39 -19.49 19.80 -16.76
CA ILE A 39 -18.86 18.66 -16.08
C ILE A 39 -19.81 17.47 -16.11
N VAL A 40 -19.30 16.32 -16.54
CA VAL A 40 -20.07 15.06 -16.52
C VAL A 40 -20.36 14.66 -15.08
N TYR A 41 -21.64 14.39 -14.79
CA TYR A 41 -22.07 13.87 -13.51
C TYR A 41 -22.32 12.36 -13.57
N TRP A 42 -21.68 11.62 -12.67
CA TRP A 42 -21.93 10.20 -12.43
C TRP A 42 -22.57 10.04 -11.05
N PRO A 43 -23.88 9.76 -10.98
CA PRO A 43 -24.53 9.56 -9.70
C PRO A 43 -23.97 8.32 -9.00
N SER A 44 -23.82 8.41 -7.68
CA SER A 44 -23.35 7.31 -6.84
C SER A 44 -24.47 6.78 -5.95
N SER A 45 -24.50 5.46 -5.75
CA SER A 45 -25.39 4.78 -4.81
C SER A 45 -24.55 3.90 -3.86
N PHE A 46 -25.01 3.69 -2.64
CA PHE A 46 -24.26 2.94 -1.62
C PHE A 46 -25.18 2.07 -0.78
N SER A 47 -24.76 0.87 -0.37
CA SER A 47 -25.63 -0.08 0.35
C SER A 47 -25.81 0.22 1.84
N GLY A 48 -24.97 1.07 2.41
CA GLY A 48 -24.95 1.37 3.85
C GLY A 48 -23.70 2.14 4.25
N TRP A 49 -23.57 2.40 5.55
CA TRP A 49 -22.33 2.87 6.16
C TRP A 49 -22.33 2.52 7.65
N ASP A 50 -21.28 1.87 8.11
CA ASP A 50 -21.02 1.55 9.51
C ASP A 50 -19.51 1.34 9.69
N ASP A 51 -18.82 2.43 10.00
CA ASP A 51 -17.36 2.45 10.18
C ASP A 51 -16.92 2.20 11.62
N ARG A 52 -17.81 1.73 12.51
CA ARG A 52 -17.49 1.38 13.90
C ARG A 52 -16.24 0.49 14.06
N PRO A 53 -15.98 -0.51 13.19
CA PRO A 53 -14.76 -1.33 13.30
C PRO A 53 -13.46 -0.53 13.11
N ARG A 54 -13.50 0.59 12.34
CA ARG A 54 -12.33 1.42 12.03
C ARG A 54 -12.27 2.68 12.90
N ALA A 55 -13.38 3.39 13.04
CA ALA A 55 -13.47 4.67 13.73
C ALA A 55 -13.71 4.56 15.25
N GLY A 56 -14.11 3.37 15.74
CA GLY A 56 -14.56 3.16 17.11
C GLY A 56 -15.97 3.71 17.35
N LEU A 57 -16.62 3.26 18.42
CA LEU A 57 -18.03 3.58 18.68
C LEU A 57 -18.35 5.08 18.82
N GLU A 58 -17.39 5.87 19.29
CA GLU A 58 -17.59 7.28 19.63
C GLU A 58 -17.51 8.20 18.41
N ASN A 59 -16.74 7.81 17.38
CA ASN A 59 -16.51 8.65 16.20
C ASN A 59 -17.24 8.15 14.95
N ALA A 60 -17.83 6.96 15.02
CA ALA A 60 -18.43 6.32 13.87
C ALA A 60 -19.68 7.03 13.34
N ILE A 61 -19.87 6.94 12.03
CA ILE A 61 -21.12 7.23 11.35
C ILE A 61 -21.82 5.90 11.10
N VAL A 62 -23.11 5.84 11.41
CA VAL A 62 -23.90 4.62 11.23
C VAL A 62 -25.19 4.95 10.50
N LEU A 63 -25.45 4.24 9.41
CA LEU A 63 -26.73 4.24 8.73
C LEU A 63 -27.51 2.99 9.17
N LEU A 64 -28.60 3.20 9.89
CA LEU A 64 -29.47 2.12 10.35
C LEU A 64 -30.55 1.78 9.34
N GLY A 65 -30.99 0.53 9.34
CA GLY A 65 -32.12 0.09 8.53
C GLY A 65 -31.81 0.00 7.03
N ASN A 66 -30.53 -0.09 6.66
CA ASN A 66 -30.15 -0.34 5.28
C ASN A 66 -30.56 -1.77 4.87
N THR A 67 -31.38 -1.87 3.83
CA THR A 67 -31.82 -3.14 3.24
C THR A 67 -31.61 -3.12 1.73
N PRO A 68 -31.57 -4.28 1.06
CA PRO A 68 -31.56 -4.36 -0.39
C PRO A 68 -32.61 -3.48 -1.06
N GLU A 69 -33.84 -3.44 -0.55
CA GLU A 69 -34.96 -2.69 -1.13
C GLU A 69 -34.74 -1.17 -1.05
N GLN A 70 -34.20 -0.67 0.07
CA GLN A 70 -33.89 0.75 0.22
C GLN A 70 -32.74 1.15 -0.71
N PHE A 71 -31.68 0.33 -0.79
CA PHE A 71 -30.62 0.52 -1.77
C PHE A 71 -31.17 0.49 -3.21
N GLY A 72 -32.05 -0.46 -3.51
CA GLY A 72 -32.71 -0.60 -4.80
C GLY A 72 -33.49 0.65 -5.20
N LYS A 73 -34.18 1.27 -4.23
CA LYS A 73 -34.85 2.58 -4.41
C LYS A 73 -33.84 3.67 -4.76
N MET A 74 -32.73 3.78 -4.03
CA MET A 74 -31.67 4.75 -4.33
C MET A 74 -31.10 4.54 -5.74
N PHE A 75 -30.66 3.31 -6.04
CA PHE A 75 -30.06 2.94 -7.32
C PHE A 75 -31.01 3.16 -8.50
N LYS A 76 -32.28 2.74 -8.40
CA LYS A 76 -33.26 2.97 -9.46
C LYS A 76 -33.46 4.45 -9.76
N ASN A 77 -33.40 5.32 -8.75
CA ASN A 77 -33.54 6.76 -8.94
C ASN A 77 -32.27 7.41 -9.49
N SER A 78 -31.08 6.88 -9.18
CA SER A 78 -29.82 7.38 -9.74
C SER A 78 -29.80 7.32 -11.27
N LEU A 79 -30.39 6.25 -11.85
CA LEU A 79 -30.53 6.06 -13.30
C LEU A 79 -31.23 7.22 -14.02
N ARG A 80 -32.05 8.02 -13.33
CA ARG A 80 -32.75 9.18 -13.91
C ARG A 80 -31.84 10.38 -14.15
N TYR A 81 -30.68 10.42 -13.49
CA TYR A 81 -29.77 11.57 -13.49
C TYR A 81 -28.44 11.27 -14.19
N VAL A 82 -28.33 10.09 -14.79
CA VAL A 82 -27.18 9.67 -15.58
C VAL A 82 -27.02 10.58 -16.80
N ASP A 83 -25.80 11.05 -17.03
CA ASP A 83 -25.48 11.82 -18.24
C ASP A 83 -25.49 10.90 -19.48
N SER A 84 -26.31 11.24 -20.48
CA SER A 84 -26.37 10.52 -21.76
C SER A 84 -25.04 10.41 -22.50
N LYS A 85 -24.10 11.34 -22.31
CA LYS A 85 -22.77 11.32 -22.94
C LYS A 85 -21.82 10.35 -22.25
N ALA A 86 -22.09 9.99 -21.01
CA ALA A 86 -21.27 9.08 -20.21
C ALA A 86 -22.17 8.33 -19.22
N PRO A 87 -22.90 7.29 -19.69
CA PRO A 87 -24.00 6.70 -18.96
C PRO A 87 -23.52 5.76 -17.85
N VAL A 88 -22.97 6.33 -16.78
CA VAL A 88 -22.35 5.61 -15.66
C VAL A 88 -23.07 5.92 -14.36
N VAL A 89 -23.29 4.88 -13.56
CA VAL A 89 -23.64 4.96 -12.13
C VAL A 89 -22.49 4.34 -11.36
N ILE A 90 -22.06 5.01 -10.28
CA ILE A 90 -21.05 4.49 -9.37
C ILE A 90 -21.77 3.77 -8.22
N ILE A 91 -21.26 2.63 -7.80
CA ILE A 91 -21.75 1.91 -6.62
C ILE A 91 -20.61 1.81 -5.61
N GLU A 92 -20.84 2.34 -4.41
CA GLU A 92 -19.93 2.25 -3.27
C GLU A 92 -20.46 1.21 -2.28
N ALA A 93 -19.81 0.06 -2.13
CA ALA A 93 -18.74 -0.53 -2.94
C ALA A 93 -19.04 -2.01 -3.16
N TRP A 94 -18.21 -2.69 -3.97
CA TRP A 94 -18.32 -4.15 -4.08
C TRP A 94 -18.15 -4.82 -2.71
N ASN A 95 -17.08 -4.51 -1.99
CA ASN A 95 -16.66 -5.27 -0.80
C ASN A 95 -16.04 -4.41 0.33
N GLU A 96 -16.54 -3.19 0.56
CA GLU A 96 -16.10 -2.35 1.69
C GLU A 96 -16.78 -2.80 3.00
N TRP A 97 -16.38 -3.99 3.45
CA TRP A 97 -16.89 -4.61 4.68
C TRP A 97 -16.49 -3.84 5.94
N GLY A 98 -15.36 -3.12 5.92
CA GLY A 98 -14.85 -2.38 7.07
C GLY A 98 -15.69 -1.14 7.42
N GLU A 99 -16.46 -0.64 6.46
CA GLU A 99 -17.32 0.54 6.59
C GLU A 99 -18.79 0.19 6.31
N GLY A 100 -19.16 -1.09 6.30
CA GLY A 100 -20.56 -1.53 6.16
C GLY A 100 -21.21 -1.19 4.82
N ALA A 101 -20.43 -0.83 3.80
CA ALA A 101 -20.88 -0.44 2.46
C ALA A 101 -20.63 -1.56 1.43
N ASN A 102 -20.92 -2.81 1.79
CA ASN A 102 -20.67 -3.98 0.93
C ASN A 102 -21.89 -4.35 0.07
N MET A 103 -21.63 -4.77 -1.16
CA MET A 103 -22.61 -5.25 -2.14
C MET A 103 -22.45 -6.74 -2.45
N GLU A 104 -21.25 -7.25 -2.20
CA GLU A 104 -20.88 -8.64 -2.32
C GLU A 104 -21.91 -9.53 -1.59
N PRO A 105 -22.33 -10.66 -2.21
CA PRO A 105 -23.30 -11.56 -1.60
C PRO A 105 -22.91 -11.97 -0.18
N SER A 106 -23.82 -11.73 0.76
CA SER A 106 -23.58 -11.93 2.19
C SER A 106 -24.44 -13.03 2.77
N LYS A 107 -24.11 -13.52 3.97
CA LYS A 107 -25.00 -14.44 4.70
C LYS A 107 -26.36 -13.81 5.04
N GLN A 108 -26.40 -12.50 5.26
CA GLN A 108 -27.60 -11.78 5.70
C GLN A 108 -28.58 -11.54 4.54
N TYR A 109 -28.07 -11.10 3.39
CA TYR A 109 -28.90 -10.67 2.27
C TYR A 109 -28.74 -11.51 0.99
N GLY A 110 -27.82 -12.49 0.98
CA GLY A 110 -27.50 -13.25 -0.23
C GLY A 110 -27.22 -12.32 -1.40
N PHE A 111 -27.88 -12.55 -2.53
CA PHE A 111 -27.84 -11.72 -3.74
C PHE A 111 -28.80 -10.52 -3.71
N GLY A 112 -29.40 -10.18 -2.56
CA GLY A 112 -30.49 -9.20 -2.47
C GLY A 112 -30.16 -7.86 -3.12
N TYR A 113 -29.01 -7.27 -2.79
CA TYR A 113 -28.61 -6.00 -3.39
C TYR A 113 -28.39 -6.10 -4.92
N LEU A 114 -27.76 -7.18 -5.40
CA LEU A 114 -27.58 -7.44 -6.83
C LEU A 114 -28.91 -7.70 -7.56
N THR A 115 -29.87 -8.30 -6.86
CA THR A 115 -31.23 -8.54 -7.35
C THR A 115 -31.97 -7.22 -7.56
N GLU A 116 -31.81 -6.26 -6.66
CA GLU A 116 -32.41 -4.93 -6.83
C GLU A 116 -31.76 -4.13 -7.97
N ILE A 117 -30.44 -4.29 -8.21
CA ILE A 117 -29.78 -3.75 -9.41
C ILE A 117 -30.38 -4.39 -10.67
N ALA A 118 -30.43 -5.73 -10.72
CA ALA A 118 -30.97 -6.47 -11.86
C ALA A 118 -32.41 -6.04 -12.17
N LYS A 119 -33.24 -5.89 -11.13
CA LYS A 119 -34.62 -5.40 -11.22
C LYS A 119 -34.69 -3.97 -11.73
N ALA A 120 -33.85 -3.06 -11.24
CA ALA A 120 -33.81 -1.67 -11.73
C ALA A 120 -33.37 -1.58 -13.20
N LEU A 121 -32.50 -2.48 -13.65
CA LEU A 121 -32.01 -2.59 -15.02
C LEU A 121 -32.86 -3.51 -15.92
N ASN A 122 -33.95 -4.08 -15.41
CA ASN A 122 -34.81 -5.05 -16.11
C ASN A 122 -34.07 -6.29 -16.65
N ILE A 123 -33.01 -6.73 -15.96
CA ILE A 123 -32.29 -7.97 -16.26
C ILE A 123 -33.17 -9.16 -15.85
N LYS A 124 -33.46 -10.05 -16.80
CA LYS A 124 -34.23 -11.27 -16.56
C LYS A 124 -33.30 -12.40 -16.12
N ASN A 125 -33.74 -13.18 -15.13
CA ASN A 125 -33.02 -14.35 -14.61
C ASN A 125 -31.54 -14.07 -14.29
N PRO A 126 -31.25 -13.12 -13.38
CA PRO A 126 -29.87 -12.85 -12.99
C PRO A 126 -29.22 -14.12 -12.42
N ASP A 127 -27.96 -14.35 -12.76
CA ASP A 127 -27.20 -15.45 -12.19
C ASP A 127 -27.02 -15.24 -10.68
N GLN A 128 -27.42 -16.24 -9.91
CA GLN A 128 -27.28 -16.29 -8.45
C GLN A 128 -26.49 -17.54 -8.02
N SER A 129 -25.74 -18.13 -8.96
CA SER A 129 -24.84 -19.22 -8.66
C SER A 129 -23.65 -18.70 -7.85
N VAL A 130 -23.26 -19.48 -6.85
CA VAL A 130 -22.01 -19.27 -6.14
C VAL A 130 -20.99 -20.25 -6.72
N PRO A 131 -19.74 -19.81 -6.96
CA PRO A 131 -18.74 -20.70 -7.51
C PRO A 131 -18.45 -21.87 -6.57
N THR A 132 -18.28 -23.05 -7.15
CA THR A 132 -17.87 -24.24 -6.41
C THR A 132 -16.47 -24.04 -5.83
N LYS A 133 -16.13 -24.82 -4.79
CA LYS A 133 -14.76 -24.84 -4.25
C LYS A 133 -13.70 -25.14 -5.32
N LYS A 134 -14.05 -25.94 -6.33
CA LYS A 134 -13.17 -26.28 -7.44
C LYS A 134 -12.93 -25.08 -8.36
N GLU A 135 -13.97 -24.32 -8.68
CA GLU A 135 -13.85 -23.08 -9.46
C GLU A 135 -13.03 -22.03 -8.71
N ILE A 136 -13.33 -21.79 -7.43
CA ILE A 136 -12.54 -20.87 -6.59
C ILE A 136 -11.06 -21.29 -6.57
N ALA A 137 -10.77 -22.58 -6.37
CA ALA A 137 -9.40 -23.08 -6.38
C ALA A 137 -8.71 -22.89 -7.74
N SER A 138 -9.46 -22.93 -8.84
CA SER A 138 -8.92 -22.71 -10.20
C SER A 138 -8.53 -21.26 -10.49
N TRP A 139 -9.06 -20.31 -9.71
CA TRP A 139 -8.74 -18.88 -9.83
C TRP A 139 -7.58 -18.44 -8.93
N SER A 140 -7.01 -19.37 -8.15
CA SER A 140 -5.82 -19.10 -7.36
C SER A 140 -4.68 -18.65 -8.27
N ILE A 141 -4.15 -17.46 -8.01
CA ILE A 141 -2.93 -16.98 -8.66
C ILE A 141 -1.67 -17.64 -8.09
N LEU A 142 -1.80 -18.36 -6.96
CA LEU A 142 -0.73 -19.12 -6.32
C LEU A 142 -0.55 -20.47 -7.01
N THR A 143 0.70 -20.87 -7.20
CA THR A 143 1.08 -22.24 -7.58
C THR A 143 0.63 -23.26 -6.51
N PRO A 144 0.56 -24.56 -6.83
CA PRO A 144 0.20 -25.59 -5.84
C PRO A 144 1.08 -25.55 -4.58
N ASP A 145 2.38 -25.30 -4.73
CA ASP A 145 3.32 -25.21 -3.60
C ASP A 145 3.08 -23.95 -2.77
N GLU A 146 2.92 -22.78 -3.41
CA GLU A 146 2.58 -21.54 -2.72
C GLU A 146 1.23 -21.62 -2.01
N LEU A 147 0.24 -22.28 -2.61
CA LEU A 147 -1.08 -22.50 -2.01
C LEU A 147 -0.99 -23.46 -0.81
N ALA A 148 -0.14 -24.49 -0.88
CA ALA A 148 0.12 -25.38 0.24
C ALA A 148 0.77 -24.64 1.41
N ILE A 149 1.78 -23.80 1.12
CA ILE A 149 2.44 -22.93 2.11
C ILE A 149 1.44 -21.94 2.71
N ALA A 150 0.60 -21.31 1.88
CA ALA A 150 -0.42 -20.37 2.34
C ALA A 150 -1.41 -21.03 3.29
N LYS A 151 -1.95 -22.21 2.93
CA LYS A 151 -2.85 -22.99 3.79
C LYS A 151 -2.19 -23.43 5.09
N GLU A 152 -0.93 -23.88 5.03
CA GLU A 152 -0.18 -24.20 6.23
C GLU A 152 -0.04 -22.97 7.13
N ASN A 153 0.21 -21.78 6.56
CA ASN A 153 0.32 -20.53 7.30
C ASN A 153 -1.02 -20.04 7.87
N GLU A 154 -2.13 -20.18 7.14
CA GLU A 154 -3.49 -19.87 7.61
C GLU A 154 -3.91 -20.76 8.78
N SER A 155 -3.38 -21.99 8.86
CA SER A 155 -3.65 -22.92 9.97
C SER A 155 -2.90 -22.55 11.25
N LYS A 156 -1.85 -21.72 11.13
CA LYS A 156 -1.08 -21.23 12.29
C LYS A 156 -1.88 -20.12 12.97
N PRO A 157 -1.76 -19.96 14.31
CA PRO A 157 -2.31 -18.80 14.99
C PRO A 157 -1.83 -17.52 14.30
N TRP A 158 -2.70 -16.51 14.20
CA TRP A 158 -2.30 -15.21 13.67
C TRP A 158 -1.01 -14.78 14.37
N PRO A 159 0.09 -14.51 13.64
CA PRO A 159 1.36 -14.23 14.27
C PRO A 159 1.20 -12.95 15.09
N VAL A 160 1.18 -13.11 16.41
CA VAL A 160 1.26 -11.98 17.33
C VAL A 160 2.73 -11.57 17.36
N LYS A 161 3.16 -10.86 16.31
CA LYS A 161 4.42 -10.13 16.39
C LYS A 161 4.23 -9.05 17.44
N PRO A 162 5.06 -8.98 18.49
CA PRO A 162 4.97 -7.88 19.42
C PRO A 162 5.09 -6.58 18.63
N PRO A 163 4.29 -5.54 18.95
CA PRO A 163 4.41 -4.26 18.29
C PRO A 163 5.86 -3.78 18.39
N LYS A 164 6.48 -3.50 17.24
CA LYS A 164 7.82 -2.93 17.19
C LYS A 164 7.70 -1.44 17.45
N TYR A 165 8.16 -1.01 18.63
CA TYR A 165 8.24 0.39 18.98
C TYR A 165 9.59 0.93 18.55
N TYR A 166 9.57 1.96 17.71
CA TYR A 166 10.77 2.69 17.31
C TYR A 166 10.99 3.82 18.30
N LYS A 167 12.13 3.81 19.00
CA LYS A 167 12.47 4.88 19.92
C LYS A 167 12.95 6.09 19.11
N LEU A 168 12.21 7.19 19.19
CA LEU A 168 12.63 8.44 18.59
C LEU A 168 13.85 8.99 19.34
N GLY A 169 14.84 9.44 18.58
CA GLY A 169 15.94 10.26 19.07
C GLY A 169 15.58 11.75 19.03
N ALA A 170 16.57 12.59 18.74
CA ALA A 170 16.40 14.04 18.65
C ALA A 170 17.09 14.55 17.40
N ASN A 171 16.42 15.46 16.69
CA ASN A 171 17.08 16.24 15.65
C ASN A 171 18.24 17.03 16.27
N ARG A 172 19.33 17.15 15.52
CA ARG A 172 20.43 18.04 15.84
C ARG A 172 20.97 18.68 14.58
N GLU A 173 21.52 19.87 14.72
CA GLU A 173 22.22 20.52 13.63
C GLU A 173 23.63 19.94 13.48
N VAL A 174 24.07 19.82 12.23
CA VAL A 174 25.45 19.49 11.87
C VAL A 174 25.89 20.41 10.75
N TRP A 175 27.20 20.58 10.61
CA TRP A 175 27.76 21.38 9.53
C TRP A 175 27.40 20.80 8.16
N ASP A 176 27.15 21.72 7.22
CA ASP A 176 26.98 21.37 5.82
C ASP A 176 28.20 20.60 5.30
N ARG A 177 27.92 19.63 4.43
CA ARG A 177 28.94 18.80 3.78
C ARG A 177 29.16 19.25 2.34
N ALA A 178 30.41 19.09 1.90
CA ALA A 178 30.74 19.21 0.48
C ALA A 178 30.05 18.08 -0.29
N MET A 179 29.38 18.44 -1.39
CA MET A 179 28.66 17.52 -2.25
C MET A 179 29.39 17.31 -3.59
N PRO A 180 29.26 16.14 -4.24
CA PRO A 180 28.54 14.96 -3.75
C PRO A 180 29.35 14.18 -2.69
N ILE A 181 28.65 13.57 -1.74
CA ILE A 181 29.27 12.59 -0.84
C ILE A 181 29.30 11.25 -1.57
N THR A 182 30.50 10.68 -1.71
CA THR A 182 30.70 9.36 -2.31
C THR A 182 31.04 8.35 -1.23
N ILE A 183 30.22 7.32 -1.12
CA ILE A 183 30.47 6.14 -0.31
C ILE A 183 30.97 5.05 -1.23
N ASP A 184 32.25 4.71 -1.12
CA ASP A 184 32.92 3.71 -1.96
C ASP A 184 33.00 2.36 -1.25
N PHE A 185 32.58 1.28 -1.92
CA PHE A 185 32.63 -0.08 -1.38
C PHE A 185 33.85 -0.88 -1.88
N ALA A 186 34.71 -0.30 -2.70
CA ALA A 186 35.99 -0.88 -3.11
C ALA A 186 36.91 -1.15 -1.90
N GLU A 187 37.99 -1.90 -2.14
CA GLU A 187 39.04 -2.15 -1.15
C GLU A 187 39.59 -0.83 -0.58
N GLY A 188 39.68 -0.73 0.75
CA GLY A 188 40.05 0.51 1.45
C GLY A 188 38.94 1.58 1.54
N GLY A 189 37.74 1.28 1.01
CA GLY A 189 36.55 2.13 1.12
C GLY A 189 35.84 2.02 2.48
N VAL A 190 34.53 2.24 2.49
CA VAL A 190 33.71 2.25 3.71
C VAL A 190 33.65 0.87 4.38
N ASP A 191 33.56 0.84 5.71
CA ASP A 191 33.16 -0.34 6.45
C ASP A 191 31.63 -0.47 6.51
N PHE A 192 31.14 -1.70 6.51
CA PHE A 192 29.70 -2.00 6.51
C PHE A 192 29.44 -3.31 7.26
N ASN A 193 28.25 -3.45 7.83
CA ASN A 193 27.77 -4.75 8.30
C ASN A 193 26.78 -5.35 7.31
N MET A 194 26.52 -6.64 7.49
CA MET A 194 25.64 -7.40 6.61
C MET A 194 24.74 -8.31 7.42
N GLY A 195 23.54 -8.56 6.89
CA GLY A 195 22.66 -9.64 7.32
C GLY A 195 22.28 -10.50 6.13
N ASN A 196 22.30 -11.82 6.29
CA ASN A 196 21.93 -12.80 5.26
C ASN A 196 22.72 -12.65 3.95
N MET A 197 24.02 -12.32 4.05
CA MET A 197 24.92 -12.22 2.91
C MET A 197 26.36 -12.61 3.23
N GLU A 198 27.14 -12.89 2.19
CA GLU A 198 28.56 -13.20 2.25
C GLU A 198 29.35 -12.35 1.24
N ILE A 199 30.59 -11.97 1.60
CA ILE A 199 31.54 -11.34 0.68
C ILE A 199 32.27 -12.43 -0.09
N GLU A 200 32.18 -12.42 -1.42
CA GLU A 200 32.97 -13.31 -2.29
C GLU A 200 34.32 -12.67 -2.67
N LYS A 201 34.32 -11.34 -2.91
CA LYS A 201 35.50 -10.58 -3.31
C LYS A 201 35.32 -9.10 -2.98
N ARG A 202 36.39 -8.41 -2.61
CA ARG A 202 36.45 -6.94 -2.54
C ARG A 202 37.75 -6.49 -3.18
N ASP A 203 37.68 -5.59 -4.15
CA ASP A 203 38.83 -5.10 -4.91
C ASP A 203 38.62 -3.63 -5.31
N SER A 204 39.42 -3.11 -6.24
CA SER A 204 39.31 -1.72 -6.72
C SER A 204 38.02 -1.39 -7.47
N GLU A 205 37.24 -2.39 -7.92
CA GLU A 205 35.97 -2.16 -8.62
C GLU A 205 34.76 -2.10 -7.68
N GLY A 206 34.87 -2.63 -6.47
CA GLY A 206 33.79 -2.68 -5.49
C GLY A 206 33.83 -3.96 -4.65
N VAL A 207 32.66 -4.38 -4.17
CA VAL A 207 32.47 -5.62 -3.42
C VAL A 207 31.47 -6.54 -4.12
N ILE A 208 31.87 -7.79 -4.36
CA ILE A 208 31.02 -8.87 -4.84
C ILE A 208 30.40 -9.58 -3.65
N LEU A 209 29.07 -9.60 -3.62
CA LEU A 209 28.26 -10.08 -2.52
C LEU A 209 27.30 -11.15 -3.00
N LYS A 210 27.06 -12.14 -2.15
CA LYS A 210 26.09 -13.22 -2.36
C LYS A 210 25.04 -13.21 -1.26
N THR A 211 23.76 -13.21 -1.63
CA THR A 211 22.65 -13.30 -0.68
C THR A 211 22.46 -14.76 -0.23
N THR A 212 22.41 -15.01 1.07
CA THR A 212 22.38 -16.36 1.66
C THR A 212 21.07 -16.73 2.35
N GLY A 213 20.21 -15.75 2.63
CA GLY A 213 18.95 -15.96 3.35
C GLY A 213 17.83 -14.99 2.93
N PRO A 214 16.70 -15.00 3.64
CA PRO A 214 15.64 -14.02 3.46
C PRO A 214 16.11 -12.65 3.95
N ASP A 215 15.61 -11.55 3.36
CA ASP A 215 15.91 -10.17 3.79
C ASP A 215 17.44 -9.88 3.87
N PRO A 216 18.20 -10.05 2.76
CA PRO A 216 19.59 -9.64 2.70
C PRO A 216 19.73 -8.13 2.85
N GLN A 217 20.71 -7.69 3.64
CA GLN A 217 20.89 -6.27 3.97
C GLN A 217 22.37 -5.90 4.10
N ILE A 218 22.70 -4.67 3.72
CA ILE A 218 24.02 -4.02 3.90
C ILE A 218 23.80 -2.71 4.62
N ASP A 219 24.33 -2.54 5.83
CA ASP A 219 24.24 -1.26 6.54
C ASP A 219 25.61 -0.61 6.74
N PHE A 220 25.66 0.71 6.61
CA PHE A 220 26.89 1.47 6.70
C PHE A 220 26.63 2.87 7.25
N ALA A 221 27.61 3.37 7.99
CA ALA A 221 27.60 4.74 8.46
C ALA A 221 27.94 5.70 7.33
N ILE A 222 27.39 6.90 7.40
CA ILE A 222 27.83 8.02 6.57
C ILE A 222 28.39 9.11 7.48
N ILE A 223 29.15 10.02 6.89
CA ILE A 223 29.44 11.29 7.55
C ILE A 223 28.09 11.99 7.79
N GLU A 224 27.79 12.36 9.04
CA GLU A 224 26.51 12.98 9.38
C GLU A 224 26.24 14.18 8.48
N THR A 225 25.14 14.10 7.73
CA THR A 225 24.80 15.06 6.67
C THR A 225 23.39 15.59 6.91
N PRO A 226 23.17 16.91 6.88
CA PRO A 226 21.83 17.47 6.91
C PRO A 226 21.00 16.89 5.77
N ASN A 227 19.86 16.28 6.11
CA ASN A 227 18.94 15.70 5.13
C ASN A 227 18.51 16.73 4.06
N SER A 228 18.39 18.01 4.43
CA SER A 228 18.05 19.13 3.56
C SER A 228 19.02 19.32 2.38
N GLN A 229 20.30 18.96 2.54
CA GLN A 229 21.31 19.08 1.49
C GLN A 229 21.19 17.99 0.42
N ILE A 230 20.66 16.82 0.76
CA ILE A 230 20.60 15.68 -0.18
C ILE A 230 19.36 15.82 -1.04
N LYS A 231 19.53 15.98 -2.36
CA LYS A 231 18.41 16.02 -3.32
C LYS A 231 18.23 14.70 -4.05
N ARG A 232 19.32 13.95 -4.20
CA ARG A 232 19.31 12.72 -4.96
C ARG A 232 20.24 11.69 -4.34
N ILE A 233 19.79 10.44 -4.36
CA ILE A 233 20.61 9.29 -3.97
C ILE A 233 20.73 8.35 -5.17
N THR A 234 21.97 7.99 -5.48
CA THR A 234 22.29 7.03 -6.55
C THR A 234 23.00 5.83 -5.96
N VAL A 235 22.44 4.63 -6.16
CA VAL A 235 23.11 3.35 -5.88
C VAL A 235 23.67 2.80 -7.18
N GLU A 236 24.98 2.57 -7.23
CA GLU A 236 25.65 1.96 -8.37
C GLU A 236 25.98 0.50 -8.05
N MET A 237 25.25 -0.40 -8.69
CA MET A 237 25.39 -1.84 -8.50
C MET A 237 25.17 -2.62 -9.80
N GLU A 238 25.73 -3.82 -9.88
CA GLU A 238 25.54 -4.75 -10.98
C GLU A 238 25.01 -6.08 -10.46
N VAL A 239 23.90 -6.56 -11.03
CA VAL A 239 23.38 -7.89 -10.73
C VAL A 239 24.11 -8.90 -11.63
N LEU A 240 25.10 -9.59 -11.05
CA LEU A 240 25.93 -10.59 -11.73
C LEU A 240 25.14 -11.88 -11.99
N THR A 241 24.32 -12.29 -11.03
CA THR A 241 23.43 -13.46 -11.16
C THR A 241 22.17 -13.20 -10.34
N PRO A 242 20.96 -13.21 -10.93
CA PRO A 242 19.73 -13.03 -10.17
C PRO A 242 19.35 -14.32 -9.40
N PRO A 243 18.45 -14.24 -8.40
CA PRO A 243 17.83 -15.40 -7.78
C PRO A 243 17.09 -16.27 -8.80
N PRO A 244 16.94 -17.58 -8.54
CA PRO A 244 16.14 -18.47 -9.37
C PRO A 244 14.73 -17.93 -9.64
N GLY A 245 14.31 -17.93 -10.90
CA GLY A 245 12.96 -17.51 -11.30
C GLY A 245 12.69 -15.99 -11.27
N LYS A 246 13.68 -15.16 -10.94
CA LYS A 246 13.55 -13.69 -10.94
C LYS A 246 14.44 -13.07 -12.02
N SER A 247 13.88 -12.20 -12.86
CA SER A 247 14.62 -11.48 -13.92
C SER A 247 14.80 -9.99 -13.63
N LEU A 248 14.09 -9.48 -12.63
CA LEU A 248 14.06 -8.09 -12.22
C LEU A 248 14.15 -8.02 -10.69
N LEU A 249 15.10 -7.23 -10.17
CA LEU A 249 15.28 -7.05 -8.74
C LEU A 249 14.85 -5.66 -8.31
N THR A 250 14.07 -5.61 -7.23
CA THR A 250 13.71 -4.38 -6.55
C THR A 250 14.68 -4.19 -5.40
N THR A 251 15.34 -3.04 -5.38
CA THR A 251 16.22 -2.63 -4.28
C THR A 251 15.48 -1.64 -3.41
N GLU A 252 15.59 -1.79 -2.11
CA GLU A 252 15.07 -0.84 -1.13
C GLU A 252 16.23 -0.20 -0.38
N LEU A 253 16.16 1.12 -0.19
CA LEU A 253 17.14 1.89 0.56
C LEU A 253 16.47 2.42 1.82
N PHE A 254 17.02 2.10 2.99
CA PHE A 254 16.59 2.61 4.27
C PHE A 254 17.52 3.71 4.76
N VAL A 255 16.93 4.75 5.35
CA VAL A 255 17.65 5.90 5.89
C VAL A 255 17.47 5.95 7.40
N ALA A 256 18.57 6.01 8.15
CA ALA A 256 18.54 6.30 9.58
C ALA A 256 18.97 7.75 9.81
N THR A 257 18.28 8.43 10.73
CA THR A 257 18.56 9.82 11.11
C THR A 257 18.77 9.93 12.61
N ALA A 258 19.17 11.10 13.11
CA ALA A 258 19.25 11.31 14.55
C ALA A 258 17.87 11.24 15.25
N LEU A 259 16.77 11.56 14.54
CA LEU A 259 15.40 11.40 15.05
C LEU A 259 14.90 9.96 14.95
N LEU A 260 15.24 9.26 13.86
CA LEU A 260 14.86 7.86 13.60
C LEU A 260 16.14 7.02 13.50
N PRO A 261 16.76 6.66 14.63
CA PRO A 261 18.09 6.04 14.66
C PRO A 261 18.09 4.58 14.19
N GLU A 262 16.93 3.91 14.24
CA GLU A 262 16.75 2.54 13.76
C GLU A 262 16.11 2.55 12.37
N PHE A 263 16.55 1.63 11.49
CA PHE A 263 15.91 1.45 10.19
C PHE A 263 14.46 1.00 10.36
N CYS A 264 13.54 1.77 9.76
CA CYS A 264 12.11 1.53 9.84
C CYS A 264 11.46 1.71 8.45
N GLN A 265 10.31 1.09 8.27
CA GLN A 265 9.56 1.15 7.01
C GLN A 265 9.09 2.58 6.66
N PHE A 266 9.05 3.50 7.64
CA PHE A 266 8.71 4.89 7.37
C PHE A 266 9.84 5.67 6.68
N THR A 267 11.07 5.18 6.72
CA THR A 267 12.25 5.82 6.11
C THR A 267 12.87 4.96 5.01
N SER A 268 12.06 4.10 4.40
CA SER A 268 12.46 3.26 3.27
C SER A 268 12.08 3.90 1.93
N ILE A 269 12.88 3.61 0.92
CA ILE A 269 12.78 4.17 -0.41
C ILE A 269 12.95 3.04 -1.41
N ILE A 270 11.89 2.76 -2.16
CA ILE A 270 11.97 1.81 -3.27
C ILE A 270 12.73 2.46 -4.43
N MET A 271 13.85 1.83 -4.79
CA MET A 271 14.71 2.23 -5.90
C MET A 271 14.18 1.66 -7.22
N PRO A 272 14.46 2.30 -8.36
CA PRO A 272 14.13 1.76 -9.67
C PRO A 272 14.66 0.33 -9.84
N PRO A 273 13.89 -0.60 -10.42
CA PRO A 273 14.29 -1.99 -10.50
C PRO A 273 15.46 -2.21 -11.46
N VAL A 274 16.29 -3.24 -11.20
CA VAL A 274 17.49 -3.56 -11.98
C VAL A 274 17.34 -4.89 -12.70
N LYS A 275 17.74 -4.91 -13.98
CA LYS A 275 17.85 -6.12 -14.79
C LYS A 275 19.28 -6.67 -14.73
N GLY A 276 19.40 -8.00 -14.71
CA GLY A 276 20.69 -8.69 -14.68
C GLY A 276 21.61 -8.36 -15.88
N GLY A 277 22.93 -8.41 -15.64
CA GLY A 277 23.95 -8.44 -16.69
C GLY A 277 24.53 -7.09 -17.15
N LYS A 278 24.21 -5.98 -16.48
CA LYS A 278 24.89 -4.68 -16.64
C LYS A 278 24.93 -3.90 -15.32
N THR A 279 25.99 -3.13 -15.10
CA THR A 279 26.01 -2.09 -14.05
C THR A 279 24.84 -1.13 -14.26
N SER A 280 24.04 -0.96 -13.21
CA SER A 280 22.89 -0.05 -13.17
C SER A 280 23.14 1.06 -12.16
N ARG A 281 22.69 2.27 -12.50
CA ARG A 281 22.66 3.41 -11.59
C ARG A 281 21.21 3.66 -11.21
N GLN A 282 20.81 3.12 -10.07
CA GLN A 282 19.47 3.33 -9.53
C GLN A 282 19.44 4.69 -8.84
N THR A 283 18.67 5.62 -9.38
CA THR A 283 18.64 7.00 -8.92
C THR A 283 17.25 7.35 -8.41
N LYS A 284 17.18 7.98 -7.23
CA LYS A 284 15.93 8.50 -6.67
C LYS A 284 16.09 9.96 -6.28
N GLU A 285 15.18 10.78 -6.75
CA GLU A 285 14.97 12.15 -6.27
C GLU A 285 14.27 12.11 -4.91
N MET A 286 14.80 12.87 -3.97
CA MET A 286 14.40 12.84 -2.58
C MET A 286 13.39 13.96 -2.32
N MET A 287 12.12 13.62 -2.46
CA MET A 287 11.00 14.51 -2.17
C MET A 287 10.63 14.41 -0.69
N ALA A 288 10.53 15.56 -0.01
CA ALA A 288 10.00 15.69 1.36
C ALA A 288 10.77 14.97 2.49
N TRP A 289 12.05 15.32 2.70
CA TRP A 289 12.82 14.89 3.87
C TRP A 289 12.26 15.32 5.24
N SER A 290 11.35 16.29 5.27
CA SER A 290 10.91 16.95 6.51
C SER A 290 10.30 16.01 7.55
N THR A 291 9.82 14.84 7.12
CA THR A 291 9.21 13.83 8.01
C THR A 291 10.22 12.86 8.62
N PHE A 292 11.46 12.80 8.13
CA PHE A 292 12.43 11.76 8.51
C PHE A 292 13.48 12.24 9.53
N GLY A 293 13.55 13.54 9.81
CA GLY A 293 14.51 14.13 10.74
C GLY A 293 15.94 14.25 10.18
N THR A 294 16.85 14.83 10.96
CA THR A 294 18.19 15.26 10.54
C THR A 294 19.20 15.17 11.70
N PRO A 295 20.50 14.92 11.43
CA PRO A 295 21.10 14.52 10.15
C PRO A 295 20.80 13.07 9.78
N ILE A 296 21.10 12.70 8.54
CA ILE A 296 21.24 11.29 8.16
C ILE A 296 22.55 10.77 8.76
N THR A 297 22.49 9.62 9.41
CA THR A 297 23.60 9.01 10.14
C THR A 297 24.06 7.70 9.50
N ARG A 298 23.12 6.92 8.97
CA ARG A 298 23.39 5.63 8.33
C ARG A 298 22.44 5.37 7.18
N LEU A 299 22.87 4.50 6.28
CA LEU A 299 22.07 3.96 5.20
C LEU A 299 22.09 2.44 5.26
N ARG A 300 21.02 1.81 4.78
CA ARG A 300 20.98 0.37 4.56
C ARG A 300 20.40 0.06 3.18
N ILE A 301 21.07 -0.83 2.46
CA ILE A 301 20.65 -1.31 1.14
C ILE A 301 20.13 -2.73 1.31
N ASP A 302 18.90 -2.94 0.87
CA ASP A 302 18.26 -4.25 0.78
C ASP A 302 18.19 -4.58 -0.73
N PRO A 303 19.16 -5.33 -1.28
CA PRO A 303 19.34 -5.48 -2.73
C PRO A 303 18.24 -6.32 -3.39
N CYS A 304 17.60 -7.22 -2.64
CA CYS A 304 16.46 -8.05 -3.04
C CYS A 304 15.84 -8.74 -1.81
N GLU A 305 14.77 -9.52 -1.99
CA GLU A 305 14.05 -10.17 -0.88
C GLU A 305 14.55 -11.60 -0.55
N THR A 306 15.30 -12.24 -1.44
CA THR A 306 15.58 -13.69 -1.41
C THR A 306 17.06 -14.03 -1.53
N ALA A 307 17.43 -15.23 -1.07
CA ALA A 307 18.76 -15.79 -1.29
C ALA A 307 19.04 -16.12 -2.77
N GLY A 308 20.31 -16.37 -3.08
CA GLY A 308 20.76 -16.83 -4.41
C GLY A 308 21.11 -15.75 -5.44
N ALA A 309 20.99 -14.46 -5.12
CA ALA A 309 21.54 -13.39 -5.95
C ALA A 309 23.05 -13.20 -5.71
N ARG A 310 23.76 -12.79 -6.76
CA ARG A 310 25.13 -12.25 -6.73
C ARG A 310 25.14 -10.87 -7.34
N PHE A 311 25.78 -9.92 -6.69
CA PHE A 311 25.89 -8.56 -7.19
C PHE A 311 27.23 -7.92 -6.84
N LEU A 312 27.68 -7.02 -7.71
CA LEU A 312 28.82 -6.14 -7.48
C LEU A 312 28.28 -4.78 -7.03
N LEU A 313 28.48 -4.43 -5.75
CA LEU A 313 28.16 -3.11 -5.22
C LEU A 313 29.40 -2.22 -5.34
N LYS A 314 29.25 -1.07 -6.01
CA LYS A 314 30.37 -0.16 -6.29
C LYS A 314 30.36 1.04 -5.36
N LYS A 315 29.30 1.84 -5.41
CA LYS A 315 29.21 3.10 -4.65
C LYS A 315 27.78 3.55 -4.40
N VAL A 316 27.63 4.37 -3.37
CA VAL A 316 26.44 5.19 -3.15
C VAL A 316 26.85 6.66 -3.25
N LEU A 317 26.08 7.44 -4.01
CA LEU A 317 26.29 8.88 -4.17
C LEU A 317 25.13 9.62 -3.51
N LEU A 318 25.47 10.56 -2.62
CA LEU A 318 24.52 11.53 -2.07
C LEU A 318 24.81 12.87 -2.74
N GLU A 319 23.87 13.34 -3.54
CA GLU A 319 24.04 14.52 -4.37
C GLU A 319 23.16 15.65 -3.82
N GLY A 320 23.77 16.81 -3.62
CA GLY A 320 23.06 18.06 -3.35
C GLY A 320 22.93 18.92 -4.59
N ASN A 321 22.55 20.19 -4.39
CA ASN A 321 22.62 21.22 -5.44
C ASN A 321 24.08 21.56 -5.78
#